data_AF-A0A1V1NR01-F1
#
_entry.id   AF-A0A1V1NR01-F1
#
_cell.length_a   1.000
_cell.length_b   1.000
_cell.length_c   1.000
_cell.angle_alpha   90.00
_cell.angle_beta   90.00
_cell.angle_gamma   90.00
#
_symmetry.space_group_name_H-M   'P 1'
#
loop_
_entity.id
_entity.type
_entity.pdbx_description
1 polymer ?
#
loop_
_entity_poly.entity_id
_entity_poly.type
_entity_poly.pdbx_seq_one_letter_code
_entity_poly.pdbx_strand_id
1 'polypeptide(L)'
;GDIIIENIDAGSKNVGIYSNSGNVYTSSQSTINIISENLRMESEGHIGTITKHLNTLTDSVAVKSSGNIFITDQSALSIESIDPIEVQRVQMYESRLAVTDDTQLSGITSSKADANIVIQTLSDDLVVNNLVLSIGEGTIHLIAESGDIVLNDNVHADSGQLTITAKESIIQNANLINKGDIALVAEDGSISVRFIESLGNVTLIATSGDIIDTDD
;
A
#
# COMPACT_ATOMS: atom_id res chain seq x y z
N GLY A 1 3.22 -10.94 18.39
CA GLY A 1 2.59 -12.25 18.11
C GLY A 1 1.49 -12.02 17.11
N ASP A 2 0.93 -13.09 16.53
CA ASP A 2 -0.06 -12.96 15.47
C ASP A 2 -1.32 -12.19 15.92
N ILE A 3 -1.79 -11.30 15.04
CA ILE A 3 -3.06 -10.58 15.18
C ILE A 3 -3.98 -11.08 14.06
N ILE A 4 -5.08 -11.72 14.46
CA ILE A 4 -6.11 -12.20 13.54
C ILE A 4 -7.27 -11.22 13.57
N ILE A 5 -7.57 -10.63 12.42
CA ILE A 5 -8.61 -9.61 12.28
C ILE A 5 -9.81 -10.21 11.56
N GLU A 6 -10.96 -10.20 12.23
CA GLU A 6 -12.25 -10.45 11.58
C GLU A 6 -12.87 -9.13 11.15
N ASN A 7 -13.12 -8.23 12.12
CA ASN A 7 -13.64 -6.89 11.87
C ASN A 7 -13.15 -5.89 12.93
N ILE A 8 -12.68 -4.73 12.46
CA ILE A 8 -12.43 -3.52 13.24
C ILE A 8 -13.18 -2.40 12.53
N ASP A 9 -14.09 -1.73 13.23
CA ASP A 9 -14.83 -0.58 12.70
C ASP A 9 -14.60 0.63 13.61
N ALA A 10 -13.80 1.57 13.11
CA ALA A 10 -13.53 2.84 13.77
C ALA A 10 -14.29 4.01 13.10
N GLY A 11 -15.09 3.74 12.06
CA GLY A 11 -15.68 4.77 11.20
C GLY A 11 -14.61 5.74 10.70
N SER A 12 -14.85 7.05 10.84
CA SER A 12 -13.91 8.12 10.46
C SER A 12 -12.86 8.39 11.56
N LYS A 13 -12.21 7.34 12.05
CA LYS A 13 -11.14 7.45 13.05
C LYS A 13 -9.96 6.57 12.66
N ASN A 14 -8.82 6.87 13.29
CA ASN A 14 -7.57 6.21 12.97
C ASN A 14 -7.50 4.83 13.63
N VAL A 15 -6.97 3.85 12.90
CA VAL A 15 -6.66 2.51 13.40
C VAL A 15 -5.15 2.30 13.34
N GLY A 16 -4.58 1.89 14.47
CA GLY A 16 -3.17 1.52 14.59
C GLY A 16 -3.05 0.06 14.98
N ILE A 17 -2.32 -0.72 14.18
CA ILE A 17 -2.06 -2.13 14.47
C ILE A 17 -0.55 -2.33 14.56
N TYR A 18 -0.10 -2.94 15.66
CA TYR A 18 1.29 -3.23 15.90
C TYR A 18 1.48 -4.69 16.31
N SER A 19 2.19 -5.47 15.48
CA SER A 19 2.59 -6.83 15.78
C SER A 19 4.11 -6.94 15.93
N ASN A 20 4.57 -6.93 17.19
CA ASN A 20 5.99 -6.98 17.54
C ASN A 20 6.76 -8.27 17.15
N SER A 21 6.07 -9.33 16.70
CA SER A 21 6.73 -10.63 16.49
C SER A 21 5.96 -11.62 15.62
N GLY A 22 4.92 -11.18 14.93
CA GLY A 22 4.00 -12.08 14.23
C GLY A 22 3.29 -11.38 13.08
N ASN A 23 2.35 -12.08 12.47
CA ASN A 23 1.63 -11.62 11.29
C ASN A 23 0.39 -10.80 11.68
N VAL A 24 -0.11 -9.99 10.75
CA VAL A 24 -1.45 -9.38 10.81
C VAL A 24 -2.25 -9.93 9.64
N TYR A 25 -3.28 -10.73 9.89
CA TYR A 25 -4.02 -11.39 8.81
C TYR A 25 -5.47 -11.65 9.20
N THR A 26 -6.28 -12.06 8.23
CA THR A 26 -7.63 -12.56 8.50
C THR A 26 -7.72 -14.06 8.32
N SER A 27 -8.46 -14.73 9.21
CA SER A 27 -8.79 -16.15 9.09
C SER A 27 -10.01 -16.38 8.18
N SER A 28 -10.87 -15.37 8.07
CA SER A 28 -12.14 -15.40 7.33
C SER A 28 -12.04 -14.62 6.02
N GLN A 29 -12.99 -14.82 5.13
CA GLN A 29 -13.12 -14.01 3.91
C GLN A 29 -14.29 -13.04 4.14
N SER A 30 -14.11 -12.12 5.08
CA SER A 30 -15.07 -11.04 5.33
C SER A 30 -15.03 -10.03 4.19
N THR A 31 -16.14 -9.31 3.97
CA THR A 31 -16.20 -8.23 2.98
C THR A 31 -15.23 -7.11 3.33
N ILE A 32 -15.16 -6.68 4.59
CA ILE A 32 -14.21 -5.67 5.09
C ILE A 32 -13.69 -6.09 6.47
N ASN A 33 -12.37 -6.18 6.60
CA ASN A 33 -11.68 -6.44 7.86
C ASN A 33 -11.50 -5.18 8.71
N ILE A 34 -11.22 -4.03 8.08
CA ILE A 34 -10.91 -2.79 8.79
C ILE A 34 -11.61 -1.62 8.11
N ILE A 35 -12.37 -0.84 8.89
CA ILE A 35 -12.98 0.44 8.48
C ILE A 35 -12.35 1.55 9.32
N SER A 36 -11.72 2.52 8.66
CA SER A 36 -11.03 3.65 9.31
C SER A 36 -10.92 4.86 8.38
N GLU A 37 -10.55 6.03 8.93
CA GLU A 37 -10.07 7.16 8.11
C GLU A 37 -8.60 6.91 7.72
N ASN A 38 -7.75 6.75 8.74
CA ASN A 38 -6.33 6.48 8.58
C ASN A 38 -5.97 5.10 9.17
N LEU A 39 -5.32 4.25 8.38
CA LEU A 39 -4.84 2.94 8.79
C LEU A 39 -3.31 2.92 8.84
N ARG A 40 -2.74 2.78 10.04
CA ARG A 40 -1.30 2.50 10.21
C ARG A 40 -1.05 1.09 10.71
N MET A 41 -0.18 0.34 10.05
CA MET A 41 0.15 -1.02 10.44
C MET A 41 1.65 -1.27 10.46
N GLU A 42 2.16 -1.81 11.55
CA GLU A 42 3.52 -2.35 11.63
C GLU A 42 3.48 -3.80 12.09
N SER A 43 4.24 -4.65 11.39
CA SER A 43 4.25 -6.10 11.63
C SER A 43 5.64 -6.68 11.39
N GLU A 44 6.18 -7.40 12.38
CA GLU A 44 7.42 -8.17 12.21
C GLU A 44 7.20 -9.49 11.41
N GLY A 45 5.97 -9.77 11.00
CA GLY A 45 5.62 -10.81 10.02
C GLY A 45 4.84 -10.23 8.85
N HIS A 46 4.12 -11.09 8.12
CA HIS A 46 3.31 -10.71 6.97
C HIS A 46 2.09 -9.86 7.34
N ILE A 47 1.61 -9.05 6.40
CA ILE A 47 0.33 -8.36 6.46
C ILE A 47 -0.54 -8.89 5.32
N GLY A 48 -1.62 -9.57 5.67
CA GLY A 48 -2.38 -10.36 4.70
C GLY A 48 -1.58 -11.55 4.13
N THR A 49 -2.17 -12.23 3.16
CA THR A 49 -1.56 -13.36 2.44
C THR A 49 -1.96 -13.33 0.97
N ILE A 50 -1.22 -14.02 0.10
CA ILE A 50 -1.49 -14.07 -1.34
C ILE A 50 -2.89 -14.60 -1.70
N THR A 51 -3.51 -15.41 -0.83
CA THR A 51 -4.86 -15.95 -1.05
C THR A 51 -5.94 -15.21 -0.27
N LYS A 52 -5.54 -14.36 0.67
CA LYS A 52 -6.42 -13.57 1.55
C LYS A 52 -5.73 -12.26 1.89
N HIS A 53 -5.97 -11.25 1.07
CA HIS A 53 -5.59 -9.88 1.39
C HIS A 53 -6.33 -9.44 2.67
N LEU A 54 -5.78 -8.45 3.38
CA LEU A 54 -6.60 -7.71 4.33
C LEU A 54 -7.51 -6.78 3.55
N ASN A 55 -8.82 -6.98 3.70
CA ASN A 55 -9.82 -6.15 3.06
C ASN A 55 -10.05 -4.89 3.90
N THR A 56 -9.87 -3.72 3.33
CA THR A 56 -10.00 -2.44 4.04
C THR A 56 -11.06 -1.55 3.40
N LEU A 57 -11.52 -0.58 4.17
CA LEU A 57 -12.23 0.60 3.69
C LEU A 57 -11.63 1.78 4.45
N THR A 58 -10.57 2.35 3.89
CA THR A 58 -9.82 3.44 4.51
C THR A 58 -9.41 4.49 3.48
N ASP A 59 -9.42 5.75 3.88
CA ASP A 59 -9.01 6.85 3.00
C ASP A 59 -7.49 6.81 2.78
N SER A 60 -6.76 6.53 3.86
CA SER A 60 -5.30 6.58 3.87
C SER A 60 -4.65 5.41 4.58
N VAL A 61 -3.51 4.95 4.06
CA VAL A 61 -2.76 3.82 4.60
C VAL A 61 -1.24 4.06 4.66
N ALA A 62 -0.63 3.61 5.74
CA ALA A 62 0.82 3.54 5.91
C ALA A 62 1.18 2.20 6.55
N VAL A 63 2.15 1.48 5.97
CA VAL A 63 2.43 0.09 6.34
C VAL A 63 3.93 -0.19 6.37
N LYS A 64 4.37 -0.87 7.42
CA LYS A 64 5.71 -1.47 7.49
C LYS A 64 5.62 -2.93 7.89
N SER A 65 6.29 -3.78 7.13
CA SER A 65 6.31 -5.22 7.40
C SER A 65 7.73 -5.78 7.32
N SER A 66 8.02 -6.81 8.10
CA SER A 66 9.17 -7.69 7.89
C SER A 66 8.78 -8.92 7.05
N GLY A 67 7.82 -8.75 6.13
CA GLY A 67 7.30 -9.78 5.25
C GLY A 67 6.45 -9.22 4.11
N ASN A 68 5.78 -10.12 3.37
CA ASN A 68 4.83 -9.75 2.33
C ASN A 68 3.67 -8.88 2.87
N ILE A 69 3.15 -8.03 2.00
CA ILE A 69 2.01 -7.12 2.25
C ILE A 69 0.96 -7.36 1.17
N PHE A 70 -0.26 -7.66 1.57
CA PHE A 70 -1.39 -7.92 0.68
C PHE A 70 -2.64 -7.20 1.22
N ILE A 71 -3.02 -6.11 0.58
CA ILE A 71 -4.16 -5.26 0.99
C ILE A 71 -5.07 -5.02 -0.22
N THR A 72 -6.36 -5.14 0.00
CA THR A 72 -7.40 -4.76 -0.96
C THR A 72 -8.35 -3.79 -0.30
N ASP A 73 -8.38 -2.54 -0.76
CA ASP A 73 -9.33 -1.54 -0.30
C ASP A 73 -10.59 -1.53 -1.19
N GLN A 74 -11.74 -1.24 -0.57
CA GLN A 74 -13.04 -1.20 -1.24
C GLN A 74 -13.34 0.14 -1.94
N SER A 75 -12.56 1.18 -1.71
CA SER A 75 -12.74 2.52 -2.27
C SER A 75 -11.40 3.13 -2.74
N ALA A 76 -11.42 4.44 -3.01
CA ALA A 76 -10.21 5.22 -3.21
C ALA A 76 -9.26 5.05 -2.03
N LEU A 77 -7.96 4.95 -2.31
CA LEU A 77 -6.94 4.75 -1.29
C LEU A 77 -5.72 5.65 -1.55
N SER A 78 -5.29 6.37 -0.52
CA SER A 78 -4.04 7.11 -0.52
C SER A 78 -2.97 6.39 0.31
N ILE A 79 -1.82 6.11 -0.29
CA ILE A 79 -0.62 5.70 0.43
C ILE A 79 0.11 6.97 0.87
N GLU A 80 0.17 7.25 2.17
CA GLU A 80 0.73 8.49 2.69
C GLU A 80 1.48 8.35 4.03
N SER A 81 1.79 9.48 4.66
CA SER A 81 2.33 9.56 6.02
C SER A 81 1.22 9.69 7.04
N ILE A 82 1.19 8.78 8.00
CA ILE A 82 0.20 8.76 9.08
C ILE A 82 0.91 8.97 10.42
N ASP A 83 0.50 10.02 11.11
CA ASP A 83 1.02 10.38 12.43
C ASP A 83 0.71 9.29 13.48
N PRO A 84 1.51 9.23 14.56
CA PRO A 84 1.22 8.36 15.69
C PRO A 84 -0.19 8.59 16.26
N ILE A 85 -0.86 7.49 16.62
CA ILE A 85 -2.17 7.57 17.26
C ILE A 85 -1.97 7.72 18.76
N GLU A 86 -2.42 8.85 19.31
CA GLU A 86 -2.48 9.07 20.75
C GLU A 86 -3.59 8.20 21.36
N VAL A 87 -3.24 7.40 22.36
CA VAL A 87 -4.20 6.61 23.13
C VAL A 87 -4.28 7.10 24.56
N GLN A 88 -5.49 7.06 25.12
CA GLN A 88 -5.74 7.47 26.50
C GLN A 88 -5.65 6.26 27.42
N ARG A 89 -4.51 6.12 28.11
CA ARG A 89 -4.31 5.03 29.07
C ARG A 89 -5.00 5.35 30.39
N VAL A 90 -5.89 4.46 30.82
CA VAL A 90 -6.55 4.55 32.13
C VAL A 90 -5.52 4.27 33.23
N GLN A 91 -5.38 5.20 34.16
CA GLN A 91 -4.52 5.07 35.33
C GLN A 91 -5.34 4.72 36.58
N MET A 92 -4.64 4.50 37.70
CA MET A 92 -5.30 4.45 39.00
C MET A 92 -5.99 5.79 39.31
N TYR A 93 -7.08 5.71 40.08
CA TYR A 93 -7.85 6.87 40.57
C TYR A 93 -8.45 7.75 39.46
N GLU A 94 -9.06 7.11 38.45
CA GLU A 94 -9.89 7.78 37.42
C GLU A 94 -9.15 8.82 36.55
N SER A 95 -7.83 8.86 36.62
CA SER A 95 -7.02 9.73 35.76
C SER A 95 -6.68 9.04 34.43
N ARG A 96 -6.45 9.86 33.40
CA ARG A 96 -6.04 9.40 32.07
C ARG A 96 -4.68 9.99 31.73
N LEU A 97 -3.87 9.22 31.02
CA LEU A 97 -2.60 9.69 30.45
C LEU A 97 -2.69 9.57 28.94
N ALA A 98 -2.44 10.67 28.25
CA ALA A 98 -2.14 10.66 26.82
C ALA A 98 -0.80 9.92 26.64
N VAL A 99 -0.83 8.87 25.84
CA VAL A 99 0.35 8.07 25.50
C VAL A 99 0.44 7.95 24.00
N THR A 100 1.64 8.21 23.49
CA THR A 100 2.01 8.03 22.10
C THR A 100 3.31 7.26 22.09
N ASP A 101 3.25 5.97 21.72
CA ASP A 101 4.39 5.04 21.83
C ASP A 101 5.04 4.76 20.46
N ASP A 102 4.77 5.59 19.45
CA ASP A 102 5.18 5.32 18.07
C ASP A 102 5.60 6.60 17.32
N THR A 103 6.32 6.41 16.22
CA THR A 103 6.71 7.46 15.28
C THR A 103 5.77 7.50 14.08
N GLN A 104 5.81 8.61 13.34
CA GLN A 104 5.10 8.71 12.07
C GLN A 104 5.50 7.54 11.17
N LEU A 105 4.51 6.90 10.55
CA LEU A 105 4.71 5.83 9.59
C LEU A 105 4.42 6.40 8.20
N SER A 106 5.26 6.08 7.22
CA SER A 106 5.16 6.66 5.88
C SER A 106 5.24 5.60 4.80
N GLY A 107 4.31 5.66 3.85
CA GLY A 107 4.33 4.80 2.67
C GLY A 107 4.07 3.34 3.00
N ILE A 108 4.50 2.45 2.11
CA ILE A 108 4.40 1.00 2.28
C ILE A 108 5.77 0.36 2.08
N THR A 109 6.32 -0.24 3.12
CA THR A 109 7.68 -0.80 3.08
C THR A 109 7.73 -2.23 3.61
N SER A 110 8.46 -3.09 2.91
CA SER A 110 8.91 -4.37 3.46
C SER A 110 10.42 -4.35 3.70
N SER A 111 10.85 -4.70 4.91
CA SER A 111 12.26 -4.84 5.27
C SER A 111 12.83 -6.23 4.94
N LYS A 112 11.96 -7.18 4.57
CA LYS A 112 12.37 -8.55 4.20
C LYS A 112 12.72 -8.62 2.72
N ALA A 113 13.89 -9.19 2.44
CA ALA A 113 14.28 -9.55 1.08
C ALA A 113 13.25 -10.48 0.42
N ASP A 114 12.98 -10.21 -0.84
CA ASP A 114 12.10 -11.00 -1.71
C ASP A 114 10.63 -10.99 -1.26
N ALA A 115 10.23 -9.96 -0.50
CA ALA A 115 8.84 -9.79 -0.09
C ALA A 115 7.98 -9.23 -1.23
N ASN A 116 6.77 -9.74 -1.35
CA ASN A 116 5.79 -9.24 -2.32
C ASN A 116 4.87 -8.23 -1.67
N ILE A 117 4.61 -7.14 -2.38
CA ILE A 117 3.66 -6.09 -1.99
C ILE A 117 2.58 -6.06 -3.06
N VAL A 118 1.33 -6.30 -2.66
CA VAL A 118 0.16 -6.14 -3.53
C VAL A 118 -0.81 -5.20 -2.84
N ILE A 119 -1.10 -4.09 -3.51
CA ILE A 119 -2.09 -3.09 -3.07
C ILE A 119 -3.10 -2.93 -4.18
N GLN A 120 -4.36 -3.08 -3.85
CA GLN A 120 -5.47 -3.05 -4.80
C GLN A 120 -6.58 -2.15 -4.28
N THR A 121 -7.12 -1.27 -5.11
CA THR A 121 -8.43 -0.63 -4.89
C THR A 121 -9.46 -1.29 -5.79
N LEU A 122 -10.63 -1.61 -5.23
CA LEU A 122 -11.76 -2.19 -5.99
C LEU A 122 -12.65 -1.12 -6.62
N SER A 123 -12.56 0.12 -6.15
CA SER A 123 -13.27 1.26 -6.71
C SER A 123 -12.43 2.52 -6.56
N ASP A 124 -12.61 3.46 -7.47
CA ASP A 124 -11.89 4.74 -7.55
C ASP A 124 -10.35 4.57 -7.60
N ASP A 125 -9.63 5.66 -7.31
CA ASP A 125 -8.21 5.79 -7.59
C ASP A 125 -7.31 5.21 -6.49
N LEU A 126 -6.12 4.78 -6.88
CA LEU A 126 -5.01 4.52 -5.98
C LEU A 126 -3.96 5.64 -6.12
N VAL A 127 -3.72 6.38 -5.04
CA VAL A 127 -2.77 7.50 -5.02
C VAL A 127 -1.57 7.16 -4.15
N VAL A 128 -0.36 7.19 -4.72
CA VAL A 128 0.89 6.94 -4.02
C VAL A 128 1.58 8.26 -3.69
N ASN A 129 1.32 8.80 -2.50
CA ASN A 129 1.94 10.03 -2.00
C ASN A 129 3.23 9.80 -1.22
N ASN A 130 3.53 8.55 -0.87
CA ASN A 130 4.74 8.16 -0.18
C ASN A 130 5.34 6.84 -0.72
N LEU A 131 6.65 6.69 -0.54
CA LEU A 131 7.46 5.55 -0.96
C LEU A 131 6.76 4.19 -0.81
N VAL A 132 6.74 3.41 -1.88
CA VAL A 132 6.44 1.97 -1.86
C VAL A 132 7.73 1.20 -2.12
N LEU A 133 8.17 0.38 -1.17
CA LEU A 133 9.49 -0.25 -1.18
C LEU A 133 9.43 -1.76 -0.88
N SER A 134 9.94 -2.55 -1.81
CA SER A 134 10.42 -3.92 -1.58
C SER A 134 11.90 -4.02 -1.96
N ILE A 135 12.62 -4.96 -1.35
CA ILE A 135 14.06 -5.17 -1.56
C ILE A 135 14.37 -6.60 -2.01
N GLY A 136 15.50 -6.80 -2.69
CA GLY A 136 15.83 -8.08 -3.32
C GLY A 136 14.94 -8.35 -4.54
N GLU A 137 14.57 -9.61 -4.73
CA GLU A 137 13.75 -10.10 -5.87
C GLU A 137 12.25 -9.97 -5.62
N GLY A 138 11.85 -9.17 -4.63
CA GLY A 138 10.46 -9.01 -4.20
C GLY A 138 9.64 -8.23 -5.23
N THR A 139 8.38 -8.59 -5.42
CA THR A 139 7.53 -7.91 -6.41
C THR A 139 6.69 -6.80 -5.78
N ILE A 140 6.36 -5.79 -6.58
CA ILE A 140 5.33 -4.80 -6.26
C ILE A 140 4.26 -4.87 -7.34
N HIS A 141 3.01 -5.04 -6.93
CA HIS A 141 1.84 -4.93 -7.80
C HIS A 141 0.86 -3.90 -7.23
N LEU A 142 0.68 -2.79 -7.95
CA LEU A 142 -0.31 -1.76 -7.64
C LEU A 142 -1.48 -1.88 -8.63
N ILE A 143 -2.70 -1.94 -8.11
CA ILE A 143 -3.90 -2.20 -8.90
C ILE A 143 -4.99 -1.20 -8.55
N ALA A 144 -5.61 -0.58 -9.56
CA ALA A 144 -6.87 0.14 -9.43
C ALA A 144 -7.89 -0.48 -10.40
N GLU A 145 -8.88 -1.21 -9.88
CA GLU A 145 -9.84 -1.98 -10.68
C GLU A 145 -10.86 -1.11 -11.43
N SER A 146 -11.06 0.14 -11.00
CA SER A 146 -12.01 1.05 -11.65
C SER A 146 -11.50 2.46 -11.92
N GLY A 147 -10.42 2.90 -11.28
CA GLY A 147 -9.92 4.28 -11.37
C GLY A 147 -8.50 4.39 -11.92
N ASP A 148 -7.93 5.57 -11.68
CA ASP A 148 -6.56 5.93 -12.01
C ASP A 148 -5.56 5.36 -10.98
N ILE A 149 -4.30 5.26 -11.39
CA ILE A 149 -3.16 5.19 -10.46
C ILE A 149 -2.33 6.46 -10.59
N VAL A 150 -2.18 7.21 -9.51
CA VAL A 150 -1.36 8.43 -9.44
C VAL A 150 -0.12 8.17 -8.60
N LEU A 151 1.07 8.35 -9.16
CA LEU A 151 2.36 8.04 -8.53
C LEU A 151 3.10 9.35 -8.19
N ASN A 152 2.86 9.90 -7.00
CA ASN A 152 3.45 11.15 -6.53
C ASN A 152 4.78 10.97 -5.76
N ASP A 153 5.10 9.75 -5.33
CA ASP A 153 6.39 9.38 -4.75
C ASP A 153 6.92 8.08 -5.37
N ASN A 154 8.18 7.75 -5.07
CA ASN A 154 8.90 6.66 -5.71
C ASN A 154 8.27 5.29 -5.41
N VAL A 155 8.35 4.39 -6.39
CA VAL A 155 8.06 2.97 -6.22
C VAL A 155 9.32 2.17 -6.59
N HIS A 156 9.78 1.32 -5.67
CA HIS A 156 11.05 0.60 -5.78
C HIS A 156 10.93 -0.87 -5.40
N ALA A 157 11.23 -1.77 -6.34
CA ALA A 157 11.22 -3.23 -6.14
C ALA A 157 12.62 -3.88 -6.22
N ASP A 158 13.69 -3.08 -6.09
CA ASP A 158 15.11 -3.46 -6.22
C ASP A 158 15.43 -4.28 -7.48
N SER A 159 15.37 -5.61 -7.45
CA SER A 159 15.60 -6.49 -8.62
C SER A 159 14.42 -7.38 -9.00
N GLY A 160 13.31 -7.33 -8.27
CA GLY A 160 12.09 -8.08 -8.58
C GLY A 160 11.29 -7.49 -9.75
N GLN A 161 9.98 -7.75 -9.78
CA GLN A 161 9.08 -7.19 -10.80
C GLN A 161 8.26 -6.05 -10.22
N LEU A 162 8.13 -4.97 -10.97
CA LEU A 162 7.19 -3.89 -10.70
C LEU A 162 6.08 -3.90 -11.74
N THR A 163 4.85 -4.18 -11.31
CA THR A 163 3.66 -4.13 -12.16
C THR A 163 2.68 -3.08 -11.62
N ILE A 164 2.16 -2.24 -12.50
CA ILE A 164 1.13 -1.25 -12.17
C ILE A 164 0.01 -1.41 -13.18
N THR A 165 -1.21 -1.61 -12.68
CA THR A 165 -2.40 -1.87 -13.51
C THR A 165 -3.52 -0.93 -13.09
N ALA A 166 -3.86 0.03 -13.95
CA ALA A 166 -4.99 0.92 -13.74
C ALA A 166 -6.10 0.59 -14.74
N LYS A 167 -7.34 0.66 -14.27
CA LYS A 167 -8.49 0.57 -15.17
C LYS A 167 -8.55 1.78 -16.07
N GLU A 168 -8.38 2.97 -15.51
CA GLU A 168 -8.30 4.21 -16.28
C GLU A 168 -6.85 4.51 -16.65
N SER A 169 -6.27 5.58 -16.13
CA SER A 169 -4.95 6.09 -16.50
C SER A 169 -3.89 5.81 -15.43
N ILE A 170 -2.63 5.79 -15.86
CA ILE A 170 -1.47 5.82 -14.96
C ILE A 170 -0.80 7.19 -15.10
N ILE A 171 -0.70 7.93 -14.00
CA ILE A 171 -0.11 9.26 -13.95
C ILE A 171 1.18 9.19 -13.12
N GLN A 172 2.32 9.17 -13.80
CA GLN A 172 3.63 9.10 -13.17
C GLN A 172 4.18 10.50 -12.89
N ASN A 173 4.17 10.95 -11.63
CA ASN A 173 4.78 12.20 -11.19
C ASN A 173 6.15 11.99 -10.51
N ALA A 174 6.48 10.76 -10.13
CA ALA A 174 7.73 10.37 -9.43
C ALA A 174 8.46 9.20 -10.11
N ASN A 175 9.60 8.79 -9.55
CA ASN A 175 10.46 7.79 -10.18
C ASN A 175 9.92 6.37 -9.99
N LEU A 176 10.00 5.58 -11.05
CA LEU A 176 9.89 4.12 -10.95
C LEU A 176 11.29 3.53 -11.06
N ILE A 177 11.75 2.84 -10.00
CA ILE A 177 13.12 2.36 -9.91
C ILE A 177 13.10 0.86 -9.65
N ASN A 178 13.42 0.05 -10.65
CA ASN A 178 13.48 -1.39 -10.50
C ASN A 178 14.48 -2.00 -11.48
N LYS A 179 15.52 -2.68 -10.98
CA LYS A 179 16.51 -3.37 -11.82
C LYS A 179 15.89 -4.54 -12.59
N GLY A 180 14.82 -5.15 -12.09
CA GLY A 180 14.06 -6.14 -12.86
C GLY A 180 13.04 -5.50 -13.80
N ASP A 181 12.09 -6.29 -14.29
CA ASP A 181 11.10 -5.83 -15.27
C ASP A 181 10.13 -4.81 -14.67
N ILE A 182 9.73 -3.83 -15.47
CA ILE A 182 8.68 -2.85 -15.16
C ILE A 182 7.56 -3.00 -16.19
N ALA A 183 6.33 -3.15 -15.72
CA ALA A 183 5.14 -3.21 -16.56
C ALA A 183 4.08 -2.21 -16.08
N LEU A 184 3.69 -1.29 -16.96
CA LEU A 184 2.59 -0.36 -16.75
C LEU A 184 1.46 -0.70 -17.73
N VAL A 185 0.25 -0.90 -17.21
CA VAL A 185 -0.94 -1.24 -17.99
C VAL A 185 -2.09 -0.31 -17.62
N ALA A 186 -2.52 0.51 -18.57
CA ALA A 186 -3.76 1.27 -18.54
C ALA A 186 -4.74 0.62 -19.51
N GLU A 187 -5.88 0.14 -19.00
CA GLU A 187 -6.86 -0.56 -19.84
C GLU A 187 -7.67 0.44 -20.69
N ASP A 188 -8.35 1.37 -20.01
CA ASP A 188 -9.31 2.28 -20.64
C ASP A 188 -8.78 3.73 -20.72
N GLY A 189 -7.59 3.98 -20.18
CA GLY A 189 -6.95 5.31 -20.14
C GLY A 189 -5.56 5.37 -20.76
N SER A 190 -4.85 6.45 -20.42
CA SER A 190 -3.51 6.77 -20.94
C SER A 190 -2.44 6.48 -19.90
N ILE A 191 -1.18 6.41 -20.33
CA ILE A 191 -0.02 6.37 -19.44
C ILE A 191 0.77 7.67 -19.64
N SER A 192 0.81 8.50 -18.61
CA SER A 192 1.72 9.64 -18.53
C SER A 192 3.00 9.16 -17.84
N VAL A 193 4.10 9.13 -18.59
CA VAL A 193 5.40 8.59 -18.18
C VAL A 193 6.36 9.74 -17.87
N ARG A 194 7.22 9.50 -16.90
CA ARG A 194 8.33 10.36 -16.49
C ARG A 194 9.60 9.50 -16.42
N PHE A 195 10.37 9.61 -15.34
CA PHE A 195 11.61 8.86 -15.18
C PHE A 195 11.39 7.40 -14.77
N ILE A 196 11.80 6.46 -15.62
CA ILE A 196 11.81 5.02 -15.34
C ILE A 196 13.26 4.51 -15.39
N GLU A 197 13.76 3.94 -14.29
CA GLU A 197 15.04 3.26 -14.22
C GLU A 197 14.84 1.75 -14.13
N SER A 198 15.31 1.02 -15.15
CA SER A 198 15.34 -0.44 -15.14
C SER A 198 16.57 -1.02 -15.83
N LEU A 199 17.06 -2.16 -15.31
CA LEU A 199 18.04 -3.01 -15.99
C LEU A 199 17.39 -4.19 -16.72
N GLY A 200 16.07 -4.36 -16.56
CA GLY A 200 15.22 -5.33 -17.22
C GLY A 200 14.40 -4.71 -18.35
N ASN A 201 13.30 -5.36 -18.70
CA ASN A 201 12.39 -4.89 -19.74
C ASN A 201 11.42 -3.87 -19.15
N VAL A 202 11.18 -2.79 -19.89
CA VAL A 202 10.08 -1.85 -19.62
C VAL A 202 8.97 -2.10 -20.63
N THR A 203 7.78 -2.43 -20.14
CA THR A 203 6.57 -2.66 -20.94
C THR A 203 5.52 -1.62 -20.57
N LEU A 204 5.02 -0.89 -21.56
CA LEU A 204 3.98 0.12 -21.39
C LEU A 204 2.83 -0.22 -22.32
N ILE A 205 1.62 -0.38 -21.78
CA ILE A 205 0.42 -0.74 -22.53
C ILE A 205 -0.71 0.21 -22.15
N ALA A 206 -1.00 1.18 -23.00
CA ALA A 206 -2.27 1.91 -22.99
C ALA A 206 -3.18 1.27 -24.05
N THR A 207 -4.21 0.52 -23.64
CA THR A 207 -4.99 -0.28 -24.60
C THR A 207 -5.93 0.59 -25.45
N SER A 208 -6.38 1.72 -24.90
CA SER A 208 -7.29 2.65 -25.58
C SER A 208 -6.88 4.13 -25.50
N GLY A 209 -5.97 4.50 -24.59
CA GLY A 209 -5.37 5.84 -24.50
C GLY A 209 -3.98 5.93 -25.12
N ASP A 210 -3.31 7.04 -24.83
CA ASP A 210 -1.98 7.34 -25.34
C ASP A 210 -0.90 6.97 -24.32
N ILE A 211 0.33 6.78 -24.80
CA ILE A 211 1.53 6.79 -23.96
C ILE A 211 2.22 8.13 -24.19
N ILE A 212 2.27 8.96 -23.15
CA ILE A 212 2.74 10.34 -23.19
C ILE A 212 3.99 10.44 -22.33
N ASP A 213 5.11 10.81 -22.94
CA ASP A 213 6.30 11.20 -22.19
C ASP A 213 6.14 12.66 -21.72
N THR A 214 6.33 12.90 -20.42
CA THR A 214 6.15 14.21 -19.77
C THR A 214 7.45 14.80 -19.23
N ASP A 215 8.60 14.18 -19.52
CA ASP A 215 9.90 14.78 -19.24
C ASP A 215 10.28 15.80 -20.34
N ASP A 216 10.02 17.09 -20.06
CA ASP A 216 10.60 18.24 -20.78
C ASP A 216 12.01 18.60 -20.26
#